data_AF-A0A7C6W8S9-F1
#
_entry.id   AF-A0A7C6W8S9-F1
#
_cell.length_a   1.000
_cell.length_b   1.000
_cell.length_c   1.000
_cell.angle_alpha   90.00
_cell.angle_beta   90.00
_cell.angle_gamma   90.00
#
_symmetry.space_group_name_H-M   'P 1'
#
loop_
_entity.id
_entity.type
_entity.pdbx_description
1 polymer ?
#
loop_
_entity_poly.entity_id
_entity_poly.type
_entity_poly.pdbx_seq_one_letter_code
_entity_poly.pdbx_strand_id
1 'polypeptide(L)'
;MSDFEWYMPQDELSVHVGINHRISLIYKEKMVPSLIRLGKHHTRLFWKECGHWYIPRPGTKPRMGNIIWVPEKNCYCYKSRVLIPMRFNDTKIYGIIVE
;
A
#
# COMPACT_ATOMS: atom_id res chain seq x y z
N MET A 1 15.64 7.91 8.33
CA MET A 1 14.23 7.89 7.88
C MET A 1 13.48 7.01 8.85
N SER A 2 12.42 7.51 9.49
CA SER A 2 11.64 6.73 10.45
C SER A 2 10.82 5.69 9.68
N ASP A 3 11.21 4.43 9.74
CA ASP A 3 10.48 3.33 9.09
C ASP A 3 9.33 2.91 10.02
N PHE A 4 8.08 3.13 9.59
CA PHE A 4 6.90 2.60 10.28
C PHE A 4 6.78 1.10 9.98
N GLU A 5 7.22 0.26 10.92
CA GLU A 5 7.20 -1.20 10.77
C GLU A 5 5.77 -1.78 10.64
N TRP A 6 5.67 -2.84 9.84
CA TRP A 6 4.41 -3.46 9.38
C TRP A 6 3.95 -4.66 10.20
N TYR A 7 4.12 -4.63 11.52
CA TYR A 7 3.69 -5.74 12.36
C TYR A 7 2.59 -5.34 13.35
N MET A 8 1.34 -5.31 12.84
CA MET A 8 0.15 -5.21 13.67
C MET A 8 -0.80 -6.39 13.34
N PRO A 9 -1.33 -7.12 14.33
CA PRO A 9 -2.29 -8.21 14.10
C PRO A 9 -3.53 -7.81 13.28
N GLN A 10 -3.89 -6.52 13.25
CA GLN A 10 -5.01 -6.03 12.44
C GLN A 10 -4.74 -6.04 10.92
N ASP A 11 -3.48 -6.12 10.48
CA ASP A 11 -3.15 -6.17 9.04
C ASP A 11 -3.52 -7.51 8.40
N GLU A 12 -3.59 -8.59 9.20
CA GLU A 12 -4.13 -9.88 8.74
C GLU A 12 -5.65 -9.84 8.53
N LEU A 13 -6.34 -8.92 9.20
CA LEU A 13 -7.78 -8.70 9.04
C LEU A 13 -8.08 -7.82 7.83
N SER A 14 -7.30 -6.74 7.64
CA SER A 14 -7.34 -5.93 6.42
C SER A 14 -6.06 -5.12 6.23
N VAL A 15 -5.35 -5.39 5.12
CA VAL A 15 -4.18 -4.62 4.69
C VAL A 15 -4.56 -3.17 4.43
N HIS A 16 -5.75 -2.90 3.88
CA HIS A 16 -6.20 -1.54 3.62
C HIS A 16 -6.45 -0.72 4.90
N VAL A 17 -7.04 -1.32 5.94
CA VAL A 17 -7.17 -0.67 7.25
C VAL A 17 -5.79 -0.36 7.83
N GLY A 18 -4.86 -1.30 7.72
CA GLY A 18 -3.45 -1.12 8.08
C GLY A 18 -2.77 0.07 7.39
N ILE A 19 -2.95 0.18 6.07
CA ILE A 19 -2.42 1.31 5.27
C ILE A 19 -3.04 2.62 5.74
N ASN A 20 -4.37 2.68 5.85
CA ASN A 20 -5.08 3.91 6.21
C ASN A 20 -4.69 4.40 7.61
N HIS A 21 -4.55 3.48 8.58
CA HIS A 21 -4.14 3.82 9.94
C HIS A 21 -2.74 4.46 9.96
N ARG A 22 -1.76 3.84 9.29
CA ARG A 22 -0.38 4.35 9.25
C ARG A 22 -0.27 5.67 8.51
N ILE A 23 -0.96 5.81 7.37
CA ILE A 23 -1.07 7.09 6.67
C ILE A 23 -1.63 8.17 7.60
N SER A 24 -2.64 7.84 8.42
CA SER A 24 -3.18 8.80 9.39
C SER A 24 -2.16 9.20 10.46
N LEU A 25 -1.32 8.27 10.93
CA LEU A 25 -0.26 8.57 11.90
C LEU A 25 0.81 9.48 11.27
N ILE A 26 1.26 9.16 10.07
CA ILE A 26 2.24 9.94 9.30
C ILE A 26 1.78 11.40 9.14
N TYR A 27 0.52 11.60 8.76
CA TYR A 27 -0.02 12.95 8.64
C TYR A 27 -0.18 13.68 9.98
N LYS A 28 -0.40 12.96 11.09
CA LYS A 28 -0.41 13.58 12.44
C LYS A 28 0.97 14.08 12.84
N GLU A 29 2.02 13.36 12.41
CA GLU A 29 3.42 13.76 12.59
C GLU A 29 3.89 14.80 11.56
N LYS A 30 2.99 15.32 10.71
CA LYS A 30 3.27 16.31 9.65
C LYS A 30 4.27 15.84 8.60
N MET A 31 4.47 14.53 8.47
CA MET A 31 5.26 13.93 7.40
C MET A 31 4.40 13.60 6.18
N VAL A 32 5.03 13.38 5.03
CA VAL A 32 4.33 13.05 3.78
C VAL A 32 4.70 11.62 3.35
N PRO A 33 3.72 10.71 3.18
CA PRO A 33 4.01 9.37 2.70
C PRO A 33 4.43 9.39 1.22
N SER A 34 5.56 8.77 0.90
CA SER A 34 6.17 8.77 -0.44
C SER A 34 6.17 7.41 -1.13
N LEU A 35 6.12 6.29 -0.40
CA LEU A 35 6.03 4.94 -0.99
C LEU A 35 5.40 3.94 -0.01
N ILE A 36 4.45 3.12 -0.46
CA ILE A 36 3.95 1.96 0.29
C ILE A 36 4.65 0.70 -0.23
N ARG A 37 5.29 -0.07 0.66
CA ARG A 37 5.93 -1.36 0.35
C ARG A 37 5.16 -2.50 1.00
N LEU A 38 4.63 -3.40 0.17
CA LEU A 38 3.97 -4.60 0.61
C LEU A 38 4.85 -5.82 0.35
N GLY A 39 5.00 -6.64 1.39
CA GLY A 39 5.65 -7.94 1.26
C GLY A 39 4.87 -8.95 0.49
N LYS A 40 5.47 -10.13 0.27
CA LYS A 40 4.81 -11.23 -0.44
C LYS A 40 3.46 -11.62 0.20
N HIS A 41 3.41 -11.74 1.52
CA HIS A 41 2.18 -12.09 2.23
C HIS A 41 1.12 -10.98 2.11
N HIS A 42 1.48 -9.75 2.51
CA HIS A 42 0.60 -8.57 2.43
C HIS A 42 0.13 -8.25 1.02
N THR A 43 0.97 -8.47 0.00
CA THR A 43 0.59 -8.32 -1.42
C THR A 43 -0.56 -9.26 -1.77
N ARG A 44 -0.51 -10.52 -1.33
CA ARG A 44 -1.59 -11.49 -1.61
C ARG A 44 -2.88 -11.11 -0.90
N LEU A 45 -2.80 -10.71 0.37
CA LEU A 45 -3.97 -10.26 1.13
C LEU A 45 -4.60 -9.00 0.51
N PHE A 46 -3.77 -8.02 0.17
CA PHE A 46 -4.19 -6.79 -0.50
C PHE A 46 -4.94 -7.06 -1.81
N TRP A 47 -4.39 -7.92 -2.68
CA TRP A 47 -5.03 -8.24 -3.94
C TRP A 47 -6.34 -9.02 -3.74
N LYS A 48 -6.40 -9.88 -2.71
CA LYS A 48 -7.64 -10.56 -2.31
C LYS A 48 -8.71 -9.56 -1.89
N GLU A 49 -8.36 -8.55 -1.09
CA GLU A 49 -9.27 -7.45 -0.71
C GLU A 49 -9.72 -6.64 -1.93
N CYS A 50 -8.84 -6.43 -2.90
CA CYS A 50 -9.16 -5.80 -4.18
C CYS A 50 -10.02 -6.68 -5.12
N GLY A 51 -10.37 -7.91 -4.71
CA GLY A 51 -11.21 -8.83 -5.47
C GLY A 51 -10.46 -9.76 -6.43
N HIS A 52 -9.15 -9.93 -6.26
CA HIS A 52 -8.30 -10.76 -7.10
C HIS A 52 -7.70 -11.92 -6.31
N TRP A 53 -7.94 -13.15 -6.76
CA TRP A 53 -7.38 -14.36 -6.16
C TRP A 53 -5.88 -14.56 -6.45
N TYR A 54 -5.34 -13.80 -7.40
CA TYR A 54 -3.96 -13.82 -7.85
C TYR A 54 -3.45 -12.39 -8.03
N ILE A 55 -2.13 -12.23 -8.16
CA ILE A 55 -1.53 -10.92 -8.45
C ILE A 55 -1.88 -10.55 -9.89
N PRO A 56 -2.69 -9.51 -10.12
CA PRO A 56 -3.18 -9.19 -11.45
C PRO A 56 -2.07 -8.59 -12.31
N ARG A 57 -2.30 -8.57 -13.63
CA ARG A 57 -1.38 -7.92 -14.57
C ARG A 57 -1.36 -6.40 -14.31
N PRO A 58 -0.24 -5.72 -14.61
CA PRO A 58 -0.19 -4.25 -14.69
C PRO A 58 -1.41 -3.67 -15.42
N GLY A 59 -2.02 -2.61 -14.89
CA GLY A 59 -3.20 -1.97 -15.49
C GLY A 59 -4.55 -2.62 -15.20
N THR A 60 -4.60 -3.75 -14.49
CA THR A 60 -5.86 -4.34 -14.07
C THR A 60 -6.58 -3.44 -13.07
N LYS A 61 -7.83 -3.08 -13.37
CA LYS A 61 -8.63 -2.23 -12.50
C LYS A 61 -9.02 -2.98 -11.21
N PRO A 62 -8.56 -2.52 -10.02
CA PRO A 62 -8.99 -3.10 -8.75
C PRO A 62 -10.47 -2.80 -8.51
N ARG A 63 -11.19 -3.67 -7.77
CA ARG A 63 -12.58 -3.35 -7.37
C ARG A 63 -12.64 -2.17 -6.41
N MET A 64 -11.54 -1.88 -5.72
CA MET A 64 -11.48 -0.86 -4.69
C MET A 64 -11.11 0.51 -5.25
N GLY A 65 -11.89 1.55 -4.92
CA GLY A 65 -11.76 2.90 -5.49
C GLY A 65 -10.52 3.70 -5.07
N ASN A 66 -9.79 3.22 -4.06
CA ASN A 66 -8.61 3.92 -3.54
C ASN A 66 -7.32 3.50 -4.25
N ILE A 67 -7.37 2.55 -5.19
CA ILE A 67 -6.19 2.07 -5.91
C ILE A 67 -6.33 2.41 -7.37
N ILE A 68 -5.34 3.10 -7.92
CA ILE A 68 -5.32 3.48 -9.33
C ILE A 68 -4.04 2.97 -9.99
N TRP A 69 -4.15 2.57 -11.25
CA TRP A 69 -2.99 2.33 -12.09
C TRP A 69 -2.52 3.65 -12.69
N VAL A 70 -1.22 3.93 -12.63
CA VAL A 70 -0.59 5.11 -13.24
C VAL A 70 0.32 4.64 -14.38
N PRO A 71 -0.14 4.70 -15.64
CA PRO A 71 0.63 4.21 -16.80
C PRO A 71 2.00 4.86 -16.94
N GLU A 72 2.09 6.17 -16.67
CA GLU A 72 3.32 6.97 -16.84
C GLU A 72 4.43 6.51 -15.89
N LYS A 73 4.05 5.97 -14.73
CA LYS A 73 4.96 5.46 -13.70
C LYS A 73 5.04 3.93 -13.67
N ASN A 74 4.26 3.26 -14.52
CA ASN A 74 4.11 1.80 -14.57
C ASN A 74 3.91 1.17 -13.18
N CYS A 75 3.09 1.79 -12.33
CA CYS A 75 2.84 1.32 -10.98
C CYS A 75 1.39 1.56 -10.53
N TYR A 76 0.97 0.83 -9.50
CA TYR A 76 -0.26 1.16 -8.79
C TYR A 76 0.05 2.21 -7.72
N CYS A 77 -0.90 3.12 -7.53
CA CYS A 77 -0.84 4.13 -6.49
C CYS A 77 -2.06 4.04 -5.59
N TYR A 78 -1.81 4.32 -4.31
CA TYR A 78 -2.83 4.48 -3.28
C TYR A 78 -3.29 5.93 -3.23
N LYS A 79 -4.60 6.14 -3.35
CA LYS A 79 -5.23 7.46 -3.26
C LYS A 79 -5.38 7.84 -1.78
N SER A 80 -4.63 8.86 -1.38
CA SER A 80 -4.74 9.52 -0.08
C SER A 80 -4.89 11.04 -0.31
N ARG A 81 -4.43 11.89 0.64
CA ARG A 81 -4.23 13.32 0.39
C ARG A 81 -3.26 13.56 -0.75
N VAL A 82 -2.25 12.70 -0.86
CA VAL A 82 -1.33 12.59 -2.00
C VAL A 82 -1.49 11.23 -2.67
N LEU A 83 -0.99 11.12 -3.89
CA LEU A 83 -0.95 9.86 -4.62
C LEU A 83 0.33 9.09 -4.27
N ILE A 84 0.19 8.02 -3.50
CA ILE A 84 1.34 7.29 -2.94
C ILE A 84 1.62 6.05 -3.80
N PRO A 85 2.77 5.94 -4.47
CA PRO A 85 3.11 4.74 -5.22
C PRO A 85 3.18 3.50 -4.33
N MET A 86 2.85 2.35 -4.90
CA MET A 86 2.89 1.05 -4.23
C MET A 86 3.91 0.13 -4.87
N ARG A 87 4.68 -0.57 -4.04
CA ARG A 87 5.59 -1.64 -4.44
C ARG A 87 5.14 -2.96 -3.82
N PHE A 88 4.84 -3.93 -4.67
CA PHE A 88 4.39 -5.26 -4.27
C PHE A 88 5.55 -6.25 -4.27
N ASN A 89 5.40 -7.33 -3.49
CA ASN A 89 6.40 -8.38 -3.31
C ASN A 89 7.80 -7.85 -2.95
N ASP A 90 7.89 -6.75 -2.19
CA ASP A 90 9.18 -6.23 -1.76
C ASP A 90 9.84 -7.25 -0.81
N THR A 91 11.13 -7.55 -1.00
CA THR A 91 11.87 -8.53 -0.19
C THR A 91 12.61 -7.91 0.97
N LYS A 92 12.77 -6.58 0.99
CA LYS A 92 13.72 -5.93 1.90
C LYS A 92 13.06 -5.25 3.09
N ILE A 93 11.92 -4.56 2.90
CA ILE A 93 11.26 -3.79 3.97
C ILE A 93 9.75 -3.72 3.68
N TYR A 94 8.93 -3.98 4.70
CA TYR A 94 7.49 -3.78 4.70
C TYR A 94 7.21 -2.46 5.45
N GLY A 95 6.72 -1.44 4.74
CA GLY A 95 6.85 -0.05 5.22
C GLY A 95 5.99 0.95 4.47
N ILE A 96 5.68 2.08 5.11
CA ILE A 96 5.38 3.32 4.39
C ILE A 96 6.59 4.23 4.55
N ILE A 97 7.24 4.58 3.45
CA ILE A 97 8.33 5.55 3.42
C ILE A 97 7.71 6.94 3.53
N VAL A 98 8.39 7.81 4.27
CA VAL A 98 8.02 9.19 4.48
C VAL A 98 9.10 10.14 3.98
N GLU A 99 8.68 11.31 3.51
CA GLU A 99 9.47 12.52 3.27
C GLU A 99 9.16 13.58 4.33
#